data_AF-A0A6B2CVM0-F1
#
_entry.id   AF-A0A6B2CVM0-F1
#
_cell.length_a   1.000
_cell.length_b   1.000
_cell.length_c   1.000
_cell.angle_alpha   90.00
_cell.angle_beta   90.00
_cell.angle_gamma   90.00
#
_symmetry.space_group_name_H-M   'P 1'
#
loop_
_entity.id
_entity.type
_entity.pdbx_description
1 polymer ?
#
loop_
_entity_poly.entity_id
_entity_poly.type
_entity_poly.pdbx_seq_one_letter_code
_entity_poly.pdbx_strand_id
1 'polypeptide(L)'
;AFEDVRRNDPLFTPQNLKLAWPLVEEIRRLAAAYGKTPAQVALNWLVRDPWIYPIPGAKTPEQAVENAGATGWMLSDDDWRKLDRLSWEISQRIIYVTW
;
A
#
# COMPACT_ATOMS: atom_id res chain seq x y z
N ALA A 1 2.47 -2.42 -27.77
CA ALA A 1 1.39 -2.54 -26.76
C ALA A 1 2.05 -2.46 -25.38
N PHE A 2 1.41 -1.83 -24.40
CA PHE A 2 1.94 -1.82 -23.04
C PHE A 2 1.87 -3.24 -22.48
N GLU A 3 3.02 -3.82 -22.15
CA GLU A 3 3.09 -5.16 -21.55
C GLU A 3 2.88 -5.05 -20.03
N ASP A 4 2.14 -5.98 -19.45
CA ASP A 4 1.89 -5.99 -18.01
C ASP A 4 3.17 -6.38 -17.25
N VAL A 5 3.85 -5.37 -16.72
CA VAL A 5 5.11 -5.52 -15.99
C VAL A 5 5.00 -6.40 -14.75
N ARG A 6 3.79 -6.56 -14.19
CA ARG A 6 3.56 -7.41 -13.00
C ARG A 6 3.88 -8.87 -13.26
N ARG A 7 3.82 -9.32 -14.52
CA ARG A 7 4.12 -10.71 -14.90
C ARG A 7 5.52 -11.15 -14.49
N ASN A 8 6.48 -10.21 -14.50
CA ASN A 8 7.89 -10.48 -14.22
C ASN A 8 8.34 -9.87 -12.88
N ASP A 9 7.42 -9.31 -12.11
CA ASP A 9 7.72 -8.71 -10.80
C ASP A 9 7.78 -9.80 -9.72
N PRO A 10 8.88 -9.90 -8.95
CA PRO A 10 9.03 -10.91 -7.89
C PRO A 10 7.86 -10.96 -6.90
N LEU A 11 7.22 -9.82 -6.60
CA LEU A 11 6.10 -9.75 -5.67
C LEU A 11 4.90 -10.60 -6.13
N PHE A 12 4.70 -10.71 -7.44
CA PHE A 12 3.49 -11.31 -8.02
C PHE A 12 3.62 -12.82 -8.29
N THR A 13 4.65 -13.49 -7.76
CA THR A 13 4.69 -14.96 -7.74
C THR A 13 3.70 -15.53 -6.71
N PRO A 14 3.12 -16.73 -6.92
CA PRO A 14 2.17 -17.33 -5.97
C PRO A 14 2.72 -17.46 -4.55
N GLN A 15 4.02 -17.70 -4.40
CA GLN A 15 4.71 -17.82 -3.12
C GLN A 15 4.81 -16.46 -2.42
N ASN A 16 5.23 -15.42 -3.15
CA ASN A 16 5.42 -14.09 -2.58
C ASN A 16 4.10 -13.37 -2.29
N LEU A 17 3.06 -13.62 -3.08
CA LEU A 17 1.71 -13.14 -2.76
C LEU A 17 1.20 -13.70 -1.42
N LYS A 18 1.50 -14.96 -1.10
CA LYS A 18 1.16 -15.53 0.22
C LYS A 18 1.92 -14.84 1.35
N LEU A 19 3.17 -14.44 1.12
CA LEU A 19 3.96 -13.69 2.10
C LEU A 19 3.41 -12.27 2.32
N ALA A 20 2.95 -11.62 1.24
CA ALA A 20 2.38 -10.27 1.30
C ALA A 20 0.92 -10.24 1.79
N TRP A 21 0.22 -11.38 1.78
CA TRP A 21 -1.21 -11.45 2.10
C TRP A 21 -1.58 -10.90 3.47
N PRO A 22 -0.83 -11.16 4.57
CA PRO A 22 -1.15 -10.59 5.88
C PRO A 22 -1.18 -9.05 5.90
N LEU A 23 -0.29 -8.40 5.14
CA LEU A 23 -0.31 -6.94 4.98
C LEU A 23 -1.59 -6.48 4.25
N VAL A 24 -1.97 -7.17 3.18
CA VAL A 24 -3.19 -6.86 2.43
C VAL A 24 -4.44 -7.01 3.29
N GLU A 25 -4.50 -8.06 4.12
CA GLU A 25 -5.61 -8.27 5.06
C GLU A 25 -5.67 -7.18 6.11
N GLU A 26 -4.54 -6.76 6.65
CA GLU A 26 -4.50 -5.68 7.63
C GLU A 26 -4.93 -4.34 7.03
N ILE A 27 -4.49 -4.01 5.81
CA ILE A 27 -4.94 -2.82 5.09
C ILE A 27 -6.47 -2.85 4.90
N ARG A 28 -7.04 -4.00 4.52
CA ARG A 28 -8.50 -4.15 4.37
C ARG A 28 -9.25 -4.01 5.69
N ARG A 29 -8.71 -4.58 6.77
CA ARG A 29 -9.29 -4.45 8.12
C ARG A 29 -9.33 -2.98 8.56
N LEU A 30 -8.23 -2.26 8.36
CA LEU A 30 -8.14 -0.82 8.67
C LEU A 30 -9.06 0.00 7.78
N ALA A 31 -9.15 -0.31 6.49
CA ALA A 31 -10.05 0.36 5.57
C ALA A 31 -11.50 0.28 6.09
N ALA A 32 -11.94 -0.90 6.52
CA ALA A 32 -13.25 -1.06 7.15
C ALA A 32 -13.38 -0.29 8.48
N ALA A 33 -12.38 -0.36 9.36
CA ALA A 33 -12.42 0.29 10.67
C ALA A 33 -12.49 1.82 10.61
N TYR A 34 -11.81 2.44 9.63
CA TYR A 34 -11.77 3.89 9.46
C TYR A 34 -12.82 4.41 8.46
N GLY A 35 -13.60 3.52 7.82
CA GLY A 35 -14.55 3.91 6.77
C GLY A 35 -13.87 4.48 5.53
N LYS A 36 -12.77 3.87 5.11
CA LYS A 36 -11.87 4.30 4.02
C LYS A 36 -11.66 3.19 3.00
N THR A 37 -11.05 3.52 1.87
CA THR A 37 -10.64 2.49 0.89
C THR A 37 -9.25 1.92 1.24
N PRO A 38 -8.91 0.69 0.79
CA PRO A 38 -7.56 0.15 0.95
C PRO A 38 -6.46 1.07 0.39
N ALA A 39 -6.73 1.73 -0.74
CA ALA A 39 -5.79 2.68 -1.33
C ALA A 39 -5.58 3.90 -0.42
N GLN A 40 -6.65 4.43 0.18
CA GLN A 40 -6.56 5.53 1.13
C GLN A 40 -5.76 5.16 2.37
N VAL A 41 -5.91 3.95 2.90
CA VAL A 41 -5.11 3.48 4.05
C VAL A 41 -3.62 3.39 3.69
N ALA A 42 -3.29 2.81 2.54
CA ALA A 42 -1.90 2.69 2.08
C ALA A 42 -1.25 4.07 1.85
N LEU A 43 -2.00 5.02 1.27
CA LEU A 43 -1.54 6.39 1.09
C LEU A 43 -1.43 7.14 2.42
N ASN A 44 -2.37 6.94 3.35
CA ASN A 44 -2.32 7.54 4.69
C ASN A 44 -1.08 7.07 5.49
N TRP A 45 -0.69 5.80 5.31
CA TRP A 45 0.55 5.27 5.88
C TRP A 45 1.79 6.02 5.37
N LEU A 46 1.84 6.38 4.07
CA LEU A 46 2.95 7.15 3.48
C LEU A 46 2.99 8.61 3.95
N VAL A 47 1.85 9.31 3.90
CA VAL A 47 1.80 10.76 4.19
C VAL A 47 1.95 11.11 5.67
N ARG A 48 2.11 10.11 6.54
CA ARG A 48 2.42 10.33 7.95
C ARG A 48 3.81 10.93 8.14
N ASP A 49 4.76 10.60 7.26
CA ASP A 49 6.07 11.25 7.24
C ASP A 49 5.94 12.59 6.51
N PRO A 50 6.22 13.74 7.17
CA PRO A 50 6.10 15.05 6.56
C PRO A 50 7.03 15.27 5.35
N TRP A 51 8.03 14.41 5.14
CA TRP A 51 8.97 14.47 4.03
C TRP A 51 8.58 13.58 2.84
N ILE A 52 7.50 12.80 2.96
CA ILE A 52 7.04 11.89 1.90
C ILE A 52 5.82 12.48 1.18
N TYR A 53 5.96 12.65 -0.15
CA TYR A 53 4.91 13.14 -1.04
C TYR A 53 4.58 12.07 -2.10
N PRO A 54 3.60 11.18 -1.85
CA PRO A 54 3.25 10.14 -2.81
C PRO A 54 2.63 10.74 -4.08
N ILE A 55 2.96 10.17 -5.24
CA ILE A 55 2.40 10.56 -6.54
C ILE A 55 1.55 9.39 -7.08
N PRO A 56 0.35 9.15 -6.51
CA PRO A 56 -0.46 8.01 -6.93
C PRO A 56 -1.01 8.24 -8.34
N GLY A 57 -0.84 7.24 -9.20
CA GLY A 57 -1.44 7.26 -10.54
C GLY A 57 -2.96 7.19 -10.48
N ALA A 58 -3.62 7.89 -11.40
CA ALA A 58 -5.05 7.81 -11.65
C ALA A 58 -5.31 7.83 -13.16
N LYS A 59 -6.24 7.01 -13.63
CA LYS A 59 -6.70 6.99 -15.02
C LYS A 59 -8.07 7.64 -15.19
N THR A 60 -8.83 7.79 -14.10
CA THR A 60 -10.14 8.45 -14.10
C THR A 60 -10.23 9.52 -12.99
N PRO A 61 -11.14 10.49 -13.12
CA PRO A 61 -11.37 11.50 -12.08
C PRO A 61 -11.75 10.89 -10.73
N GLU A 62 -12.54 9.82 -10.72
CA GLU A 62 -13.00 9.15 -9.49
C GLU A 62 -11.83 8.57 -8.70
N GLN A 63 -10.84 8.00 -9.40
CA GLN A 63 -9.61 7.51 -8.77
C GLN A 63 -8.79 8.64 -8.16
N ALA A 64 -8.73 9.80 -8.82
CA ALA A 64 -8.06 10.98 -8.27
C ALA A 64 -8.75 11.48 -7.00
N VAL A 65 -10.10 11.53 -7.01
CA VAL A 65 -10.91 11.89 -5.84
C VAL A 65 -10.72 10.87 -4.71
N GLU A 66 -10.72 9.57 -5.01
CA GLU A 66 -10.46 8.52 -4.02
C GLU A 66 -9.08 8.69 -3.37
N ASN A 67 -8.02 8.86 -4.18
CA ASN A 67 -6.66 9.06 -3.70
C ASN A 67 -6.54 10.31 -2.80
N ALA A 68 -7.19 11.41 -3.17
CA ALA A 68 -7.20 12.64 -2.36
C ALA A 68 -7.82 12.42 -0.96
N GLY A 69 -8.81 11.53 -0.86
CA GLY A 69 -9.46 11.13 0.39
C GLY A 69 -8.57 10.38 1.39
N ALA A 70 -7.31 10.08 1.02
CA ALA A 70 -6.29 9.58 1.94
C ALA A 70 -5.85 10.64 2.98
N THR A 71 -6.12 11.92 2.72
CA THR A 71 -5.73 13.05 3.58
C THR A 71 -6.90 13.53 4.48
N GLY A 72 -6.60 14.39 5.45
CA GLY A 72 -7.61 14.95 6.37
C GLY A 72 -7.99 14.03 7.54
N TRP A 73 -7.29 12.91 7.69
CA TRP A 73 -7.36 11.98 8.83
C TRP A 73 -6.00 11.29 8.98
N MET A 74 -5.81 10.54 10.05
CA MET A 74 -4.56 9.83 10.29
C MET A 74 -4.83 8.49 10.95
N LEU A 75 -4.10 7.47 10.52
CA LEU A 75 -4.00 6.21 11.24
C LEU A 75 -3.49 6.46 12.66
N SER A 76 -4.03 5.69 13.62
CA SER A 76 -3.46 5.64 14.95
C SER A 76 -1.98 5.21 14.89
N ASP A 77 -1.23 5.59 15.92
CA ASP A 77 0.16 5.17 16.09
C ASP A 77 0.34 3.64 16.02
N ASP A 78 -0.57 2.90 16.63
CA ASP A 78 -0.49 1.44 16.70
C ASP A 78 -0.80 0.80 15.35
N ASP A 79 -1.83 1.28 14.66
CA ASP A 79 -2.17 0.78 13.33
C ASP A 79 -1.07 1.11 12.32
N TRP A 80 -0.50 2.32 12.39
CA TRP A 80 0.61 2.72 11.53
C TRP A 80 1.85 1.85 11.76
N ARG A 81 2.26 1.65 13.02
CA ARG A 81 3.41 0.78 13.37
C ARG A 81 3.19 -0.67 12.95
N LYS A 82 1.95 -1.14 13.00
CA LYS A 82 1.61 -2.49 12.55
C LYS A 82 1.78 -2.64 11.05
N LEU A 83 1.28 -1.69 10.25
CA LEU A 83 1.49 -1.69 8.80
C LEU A 83 2.98 -1.56 8.44
N ASP A 84 3.70 -0.66 9.11
CA ASP A 84 5.13 -0.44 8.88
C ASP A 84 5.94 -1.72 9.11
N ARG A 85 5.69 -2.41 10.23
CA ARG A 85 6.33 -3.70 10.54
C ARG A 85 6.03 -4.76 9.49
N LEU A 86 4.76 -4.95 9.12
CA LEU A 86 4.37 -5.96 8.12
C LEU A 86 5.00 -5.66 6.76
N SER A 87 5.02 -4.39 6.35
CA SER A 87 5.68 -3.91 5.13
C SER A 87 7.18 -4.20 5.15
N TRP A 88 7.83 -3.90 6.27
CA TRP A 88 9.26 -4.19 6.47
C TRP A 88 9.58 -5.68 6.41
N GLU A 89 8.80 -6.54 7.07
CA GLU A 89 9.00 -8.00 7.04
C GLU A 89 8.92 -8.58 5.62
N ILE A 90 8.04 -8.03 4.78
CA ILE A 90 7.92 -8.42 3.37
C ILE A 90 9.15 -7.96 2.58
N SER A 91 9.63 -6.73 2.79
CA SER A 91 10.80 -6.19 2.07
C SER A 91 12.09 -6.94 2.36
N GLN A 92 12.21 -7.57 3.53
CA GLN A 92 13.36 -8.43 3.86
C GLN A 92 13.31 -9.80 3.17
N ARG A 93 12.13 -10.24 2.72
CA ARG A 93 11.90 -11.57 2.14
C ARG A 93 11.79 -11.55 0.63
N ILE A 94 11.31 -10.45 0.07
CA ILE A 94 11.18 -10.22 -1.37
C ILE A 94 12.23 -9.22 -1.78
N ILE A 95 13.35 -9.72 -2.31
CA ILE A 95 14.42 -8.88 -2.82
C ILE A 95 14.11 -8.53 -4.27
N TYR A 96 13.96 -7.24 -4.55
CA TYR A 96 14.07 -6.73 -5.90
C TYR A 96 15.55 -6.70 -6.27
N VAL A 97 15.96 -7.55 -7.22
CA VAL A 97 17.28 -7.40 -7.82
C VAL A 97 17.22 -6.16 -8.71
N THR A 98 17.69 -5.04 -8.20
CA THR A 98 17.97 -3.86 -9.00
C THR A 98 19.30 -4.12 -9.72
N TRP A 99 19.24 -4.43 -11.01
CA TRP A 99 20.41 -4.43 -11.88
C TRP A 99 20.90 -3.00 -12.12
#